data_AF-A0A7V2NMR0-F1
#
_entry.id   AF-A0A7V2NMR0-F1
#
_cell.length_a   1.000
_cell.length_b   1.000
_cell.length_c   1.000
_cell.angle_alpha   90.00
_cell.angle_beta   90.00
_cell.angle_gamma   90.00
#
_symmetry.space_group_name_H-M   'P 1'
#
loop_
_entity.id
_entity.type
_entity.pdbx_description
1 polymer ?
#
loop_
_entity_poly.entity_id
_entity_poly.type
_entity_poly.pdbx_seq_one_letter_code
_entity_poly.pdbx_strand_id
1 'polypeptide(L)'
;YPPEDLNDIINDYLDDMPSILIVSQVEINEGTPPEDLWKSDNIPGLAIGIEHATGSKCQRCWNWRLDIGKDPNNPEICGRCADVINNGN
;
A
#
# COMPACT_ATOMS: atom_id res chain seq x y z
N TYR A 1 8.88 -7.50 -5.78
CA TYR A 1 9.11 -8.72 -6.58
C TYR A 1 9.13 -9.91 -5.65
N PRO A 2 7.99 -10.59 -5.48
CA PRO A 2 7.93 -11.77 -4.65
C PRO A 2 8.50 -13.00 -5.38
N PRO A 3 9.07 -13.98 -4.66
CA PRO A 3 9.31 -15.29 -5.22
C PRO A 3 7.97 -16.01 -5.47
N GLU A 4 7.97 -16.95 -6.42
CA GLU A 4 6.75 -17.61 -6.91
C GLU A 4 5.95 -18.33 -5.81
N ASP A 5 6.65 -18.91 -4.84
CA ASP A 5 6.06 -19.64 -3.72
C ASP A 5 5.34 -18.76 -2.68
N LEU A 6 5.52 -17.42 -2.76
CA LEU A 6 4.82 -16.46 -1.91
C LEU A 6 3.69 -15.73 -2.62
N ASN A 7 3.42 -16.02 -3.90
CA ASN A 7 2.37 -15.32 -4.65
C ASN A 7 0.98 -15.51 -4.01
N ASP A 8 0.62 -16.74 -3.64
CA ASP A 8 -0.69 -17.05 -3.07
C ASP A 8 -0.91 -16.31 -1.75
N ILE A 9 0.06 -16.38 -0.83
CA ILE A 9 -0.05 -15.69 0.47
C ILE A 9 -0.05 -14.17 0.30
N ILE A 10 0.69 -13.62 -0.65
CA ILE A 10 0.68 -12.17 -0.89
C ILE A 10 -0.66 -11.73 -1.45
N ASN A 11 -1.23 -12.49 -2.38
CA ASN A 11 -2.52 -12.19 -2.97
C ASN A 11 -3.66 -12.28 -1.93
N ASP A 12 -3.64 -13.28 -1.05
CA ASP A 12 -4.63 -13.46 0.00
C ASP A 12 -4.70 -12.28 0.98
N TYR A 13 -3.60 -11.57 1.19
CA TYR A 13 -3.50 -10.47 2.14
C TYR A 13 -3.19 -9.11 1.48
N LEU A 14 -3.27 -9.00 0.16
CA LEU A 14 -2.79 -7.83 -0.56
C LEU A 14 -3.43 -6.51 -0.08
N ASP A 15 -4.73 -6.54 0.18
CA ASP A 15 -5.48 -5.38 0.68
C ASP A 15 -5.08 -4.98 2.11
N ASP A 16 -4.61 -5.93 2.91
CA ASP A 16 -4.18 -5.72 4.29
C ASP A 16 -2.69 -5.38 4.41
N MET A 17 -1.88 -5.69 3.39
CA MET A 17 -0.42 -5.51 3.40
C MET A 17 0.04 -4.09 3.78
N PRO A 18 -0.56 -2.99 3.27
CA PRO A 18 -0.18 -1.65 3.72
C PRO A 18 -0.33 -1.47 5.24
N SER A 19 -1.37 -2.07 5.83
CA SER A 19 -1.61 -2.02 7.28
C SER A 19 -0.63 -2.90 8.05
N ILE A 20 -0.31 -4.09 7.53
CA ILE A 20 0.65 -5.02 8.16
C ILE A 20 2.07 -4.42 8.17
N LEU A 21 2.46 -3.80 7.06
CA LEU A 21 3.79 -3.23 6.87
C LEU A 21 3.91 -1.78 7.39
N ILE A 22 2.82 -1.18 7.86
CA ILE A 22 2.76 0.21 8.35
C ILE A 22 3.23 1.21 7.27
N VAL A 23 2.82 0.97 6.02
CA VAL A 23 3.10 1.82 4.87
C VAL A 23 1.81 2.31 4.22
N SER A 24 1.90 3.36 3.42
CA SER A 24 0.71 3.87 2.72
C SER A 24 0.31 2.99 1.54
N GLN A 25 1.26 2.45 0.78
CA GLN A 25 0.97 1.71 -0.46
C GLN A 25 1.92 0.52 -0.58
N VAL A 26 1.45 -0.54 -1.22
CA VAL A 26 2.22 -1.73 -1.58
C VAL A 26 1.87 -2.07 -3.01
N GLU A 27 2.89 -2.28 -3.83
CA GLU A 27 2.73 -2.70 -5.22
C GLU A 27 3.53 -3.98 -5.45
N ILE A 28 2.87 -4.96 -6.08
CA ILE A 28 3.48 -6.23 -6.45
C ILE A 28 3.93 -6.13 -7.90
N ASN A 29 5.23 -6.33 -8.11
CA ASN A 29 5.84 -6.34 -9.42
C ASN A 29 6.29 -7.76 -9.77
N GLU A 30 6.09 -8.15 -11.03
CA GLU A 30 6.47 -9.45 -11.59
C GLU A 30 7.76 -9.36 -12.41
N GLY A 31 8.41 -10.49 -12.64
CA GLY A 31 9.61 -10.60 -13.48
C GLY A 31 10.92 -10.32 -12.75
N THR A 32 11.95 -9.94 -13.52
CA THR A 32 13.29 -9.71 -12.98
C THR A 32 13.37 -8.35 -12.26
N PRO A 33 13.72 -8.30 -10.96
CA PRO A 33 13.86 -7.04 -10.25
C PRO A 33 15.05 -6.23 -10.77
N PRO A 34 14.98 -4.88 -10.74
CA PRO A 34 16.13 -4.01 -10.94
C PRO A 34 17.29 -4.37 -10.00
N GLU A 35 18.53 -4.17 -10.46
CA GLU A 35 19.72 -4.60 -9.73
C GLU A 35 19.95 -3.83 -8.42
N ASP A 36 19.47 -2.59 -8.35
CA ASP A 36 19.64 -1.65 -7.24
C ASP A 36 18.60 -1.81 -6.12
N LEU A 37 17.59 -2.67 -6.30
CA LEU A 37 16.65 -2.98 -5.23
C LEU A 37 17.31 -3.79 -4.12
N TRP A 38 16.80 -3.61 -2.89
CA TRP A 38 17.22 -4.43 -1.77
C TRP A 38 16.73 -5.87 -1.98
N LYS A 39 17.64 -6.83 -1.79
CA LYS A 39 17.38 -8.27 -1.92
C LYS A 39 17.43 -8.90 -0.53
N SER A 40 16.48 -9.78 -0.24
CA SER A 40 16.40 -10.42 1.06
C SER A 40 17.46 -11.50 1.23
N ASP A 41 18.17 -11.49 2.36
CA ASP A 41 19.07 -12.56 2.77
C ASP A 41 18.32 -13.79 3.31
N ASN A 42 17.09 -13.60 3.79
CA ASN A 42 16.31 -14.64 4.48
C ASN A 42 15.23 -15.27 3.59
N ILE A 43 14.80 -14.57 2.54
CA ILE A 43 13.76 -15.03 1.61
C ILE A 43 14.35 -14.98 0.19
N PRO A 44 14.94 -16.09 -0.30
CA PRO A 44 15.54 -16.13 -1.62
C PRO A 44 14.55 -15.70 -2.73
N GLY A 45 15.00 -14.81 -3.62
CA GLY A 45 14.17 -14.31 -4.73
C GLY A 45 13.30 -13.09 -4.39
N LEU A 46 13.16 -12.73 -3.10
CA LEU A 46 12.45 -11.51 -2.70
C LEU A 46 13.31 -10.26 -2.93
N ALA A 47 12.78 -9.31 -3.70
CA ALA A 47 13.35 -7.97 -3.83
C ALA A 47 12.31 -6.87 -3.54
N ILE A 48 12.75 -5.84 -2.82
CA ILE A 48 11.92 -4.75 -2.31
C ILE A 48 12.53 -3.41 -2.71
N GLY A 49 11.70 -2.55 -3.29
CA GLY A 49 11.98 -1.12 -3.47
C GLY A 49 11.18 -0.30 -2.47
N ILE A 50 11.75 0.83 -2.03
CA ILE A 50 11.07 1.79 -1.15
C ILE A 50 11.03 3.13 -1.86
N GLU A 51 9.82 3.66 -2.01
CA GLU A 51 9.58 4.97 -2.57
C GLU A 51 8.52 5.72 -1.76
N HIS A 52 8.47 7.03 -1.95
CA HIS A 52 7.42 7.82 -1.34
C HIS A 52 6.09 7.53 -2.02
N ALA A 53 5.10 7.09 -1.24
CA ALA A 53 3.76 6.78 -1.74
C ALA A 53 3.13 7.97 -2.49
N THR A 54 2.36 7.66 -3.53
CA THR A 54 1.75 8.67 -4.40
C THR A 54 0.53 9.33 -3.76
N GLY A 55 0.16 10.52 -4.27
CA GLY A 55 -1.04 11.25 -3.85
C GLY A 55 -0.78 12.28 -2.76
N SER A 56 -1.71 12.41 -1.81
CA SER A 56 -1.65 13.39 -0.71
C SER A 56 -1.91 12.72 0.64
N LYS A 57 -1.38 13.32 1.72
CA LYS A 57 -1.58 12.84 3.09
C LYS A 57 -3.03 13.08 3.56
N CYS A 58 -3.72 12.02 3.95
CA CYS A 58 -5.02 12.12 4.64
C CYS A 58 -4.85 12.71 6.05
N GLN A 59 -5.63 13.73 6.41
CA GLN A 59 -5.52 14.35 7.74
C GLN A 59 -6.05 13.47 8.89
N ARG A 60 -6.87 12.44 8.59
CA ARG A 60 -7.44 11.55 9.61
C ARG A 60 -6.61 10.29 9.87
N CYS A 61 -6.25 9.54 8.82
CA CYS A 61 -5.50 8.29 8.98
C CYS A 61 -4.00 8.41 8.66
N TRP A 62 -3.54 9.61 8.26
CA TRP A 62 -2.14 9.93 7.91
C TRP A 62 -1.50 9.10 6.80
N ASN A 63 -2.29 8.28 6.11
CA ASN A 63 -1.85 7.57 4.93
C ASN A 63 -1.87 8.48 3.70
N TRP A 64 -0.90 8.28 2.80
CA TRP A 64 -0.90 8.88 1.48
C TRP A 64 -1.86 8.11 0.56
N ARG A 65 -2.75 8.87 -0.10
CA ARG A 65 -3.81 8.31 -0.94
C ARG A 65 -4.05 9.20 -2.15
N LEU A 66 -4.51 8.60 -3.23
CA LEU A 66 -4.88 9.28 -4.49
C LEU A 66 -6.30 9.85 -4.47
N ASP A 67 -7.10 9.48 -3.46
CA ASP A 67 -8.52 9.79 -3.39
C ASP A 67 -8.89 10.83 -2.33
N ILE A 68 -7.90 11.61 -1.85
CA ILE A 68 -8.16 12.73 -0.95
C ILE A 68 -9.12 13.72 -1.62
N GLY A 69 -10.19 14.05 -0.91
CA GLY A 69 -11.19 15.02 -1.35
C GLY A 69 -12.16 14.53 -2.43
N LYS A 70 -12.24 13.22 -2.69
CA LYS A 70 -13.29 12.65 -3.55
C LYS A 70 -14.70 12.88 -3.00
N ASP A 71 -14.86 12.96 -1.68
CA ASP A 71 -16.10 13.38 -1.04
C ASP A 71 -16.06 14.91 -0.82
N PRO A 72 -16.94 15.70 -1.49
CA PRO A 72 -16.99 17.15 -1.33
C PRO A 72 -17.29 17.62 0.10
N ASN A 73 -17.97 16.80 0.91
CA ASN A 73 -18.26 17.13 2.31
C ASN A 73 -17.03 16.93 3.22
N ASN A 74 -16.02 16.20 2.74
CA ASN A 74 -14.85 15.79 3.49
C ASN A 74 -13.56 15.99 2.65
N PRO A 75 -13.22 17.25 2.26
CA PRO A 75 -12.21 17.53 1.23
C PRO A 75 -10.76 17.20 1.63
N GLU A 76 -10.47 17.05 2.93
CA GLU A 76 -9.10 16.86 3.45
C GLU A 76 -8.75 15.40 3.80
N ILE A 77 -9.67 14.46 3.53
CA ILE A 77 -9.50 13.05 3.90
C ILE A 77 -9.74 12.10 2.70
N CYS A 78 -9.26 10.87 2.83
CA CYS A 78 -9.45 9.82 1.82
C CYS A 78 -10.87 9.26 1.85
N GLY A 79 -11.27 8.57 0.77
CA GLY A 79 -12.59 7.95 0.62
C GLY A 79 -12.92 7.01 1.77
N ARG A 80 -11.99 6.12 2.16
CA ARG A 80 -12.16 5.24 3.34
C ARG A 80 -12.49 6.01 4.62
N CYS A 81 -11.82 7.14 4.84
CA CYS A 81 -12.06 7.94 6.04
C CYS A 81 -13.40 8.68 5.98
N ALA A 82 -13.78 9.18 4.80
CA ALA A 82 -15.08 9.80 4.56
C ALA A 82 -16.21 8.79 4.76
N ASP A 83 -16.08 7.58 4.22
CA ASP A 83 -17.05 6.49 4.40
C ASP A 83 -17.28 6.17 5.87
N VAL A 84 -16.22 6.08 6.68
CA VAL A 84 -16.33 5.84 8.12
C VAL A 84 -17.03 6.99 8.84
N ILE A 85 -16.82 8.24 8.43
CA ILE A 85 -17.48 9.40 9.05
C ILE A 85 -18.96 9.46 8.66
N ASN A 86 -19.29 9.17 7.41
CA ASN A 86 -20.63 9.31 6.87
C ASN A 86 -21.54 8.11 7.20
N ASN A 87 -20.97 6.90 7.25
CA ASN A 87 -21.71 5.64 7.33
C ASN A 87 -21.27 4.74 8.50
N GLY A 88 -20.38 5.21 9.37
CA GLY A 88 -19.86 4.42 10.47
C GLY A 88 -20.92 4.07 11.51
N ASN A 89 -21.45 2.85 11.45
CA ASN A 89 -21.87 2.06 12.61
C ASN A 89 -20.70 1.19 13.06
#